data_AF-A0A9P8CPX4-F1
#
_entry.id   AF-A0A9P8CPX4-F1
#
_cell.length_a   1.000
_cell.length_b   1.000
_cell.length_c   1.000
_cell.angle_alpha   90.00
_cell.angle_beta   90.00
_cell.angle_gamma   90.00
#
_symmetry.space_group_name_H-M   'P 1'
#
loop_
_entity.id
_entity.type
_entity.pdbx_description
1 polymer ?
#
loop_
_entity_poly.entity_id
_entity_poly.type
_entity_poly.pdbx_seq_one_letter_code
_entity_poly.pdbx_strand_id
1 'polypeptide(L)'
;MRLIIRDDAEASSAYVAQYVVDRIKAFNPSPQNPFVLGLPTGSSPLIVYRMLVEKYKAGHISFENVVTFNMDEYVGIPRDHPESYHSFMWKHFFSHVNIHPSNVHILNGNAPNLEAECIAYEEAIRAVGGIDLFLAGIGEDGHIAFNEPGSSLASRTRVKTLAYDTILANSRFFDNDVNKVPRMALTVGVQTVLEAREVVVIILGQRKSLALQRCIEQGVNHMWTLSSLQLHPHPMIVVDEDATAELQVKTVKYFKSIEKVALEQGFEQILPSKVRTGNAASVPKTHVDEVSSPTILAPQPTTSRLLRATPATEYPVRSVSPELVPDRMASRIPEPALNNRLTPNPDEQVLRPAGIAA
;
A
#
# COMPACT_ATOMS: atom_id res chain seq x y z
N MET A 1 -3.14 -1.47 -11.11
CA MET A 1 -3.70 -2.58 -10.30
C MET A 1 -3.61 -3.87 -11.09
N ARG A 2 -3.29 -4.97 -10.42
CA ARG A 2 -3.38 -6.34 -10.96
C ARG A 2 -4.53 -7.07 -10.27
N LEU A 3 -5.30 -7.84 -11.05
CA LEU A 3 -6.29 -8.78 -10.52
C LEU A 3 -5.94 -10.18 -11.05
N ILE A 4 -5.53 -11.05 -10.13
CA ILE A 4 -5.12 -12.42 -10.41
C ILE A 4 -6.28 -13.34 -10.05
N ILE A 5 -6.84 -14.00 -11.04
CA ILE A 5 -7.97 -14.92 -10.86
C ILE A 5 -7.44 -16.35 -10.97
N ARG A 6 -7.79 -17.19 -9.99
CA ARG A 6 -7.46 -18.62 -9.96
C ARG A 6 -8.72 -19.44 -9.74
N ASP A 7 -8.65 -20.72 -10.09
CA ASP A 7 -9.81 -21.60 -10.12
C ASP A 7 -10.45 -21.77 -8.74
N ASP A 8 -9.64 -21.84 -7.68
CA ASP A 8 -10.10 -22.07 -6.31
C ASP A 8 -9.24 -21.36 -5.26
N ALA A 9 -9.67 -21.51 -4.00
CA ALA A 9 -9.01 -20.95 -2.83
C ALA A 9 -7.57 -21.47 -2.62
N GLU A 10 -7.30 -22.73 -2.97
CA GLU A 10 -5.99 -23.34 -2.80
C GLU A 10 -5.01 -22.77 -3.83
N ALA A 11 -5.40 -22.71 -5.10
CA ALA A 11 -4.62 -22.12 -6.18
C ALA A 11 -4.35 -20.61 -5.97
N SER A 12 -5.36 -19.87 -5.49
CA SER A 12 -5.23 -18.46 -5.11
C SER A 12 -4.19 -18.27 -4.01
N SER A 13 -4.30 -19.10 -2.96
CA SER A 13 -3.39 -19.03 -1.81
C SER A 13 -1.97 -19.48 -2.16
N ALA A 14 -1.82 -20.49 -3.02
CA ALA A 14 -0.54 -20.96 -3.52
C ALA A 14 0.19 -19.89 -4.32
N TYR A 15 -0.56 -19.14 -5.15
CA TYR A 15 -0.02 -18.00 -5.87
C TYR A 15 0.50 -16.92 -4.91
N VAL A 16 -0.30 -16.53 -3.90
CA VAL A 16 0.12 -15.53 -2.89
C VAL A 16 1.33 -16.01 -2.09
N ALA A 17 1.34 -17.26 -1.63
CA ALA A 17 2.46 -17.80 -0.86
C ALA A 17 3.75 -17.84 -1.69
N GLN A 18 3.65 -18.23 -2.97
CA GLN A 18 4.79 -18.20 -3.89
C GLN A 18 5.27 -16.77 -4.12
N TYR A 19 4.35 -15.83 -4.33
CA TYR A 19 4.66 -14.42 -4.52
C TYR A 19 5.42 -13.82 -3.33
N VAL A 20 4.96 -14.08 -2.10
CA VAL A 20 5.64 -13.64 -0.87
C VAL A 20 7.07 -14.22 -0.79
N VAL A 21 7.24 -15.50 -1.10
CA VAL A 21 8.57 -16.14 -1.12
C VAL A 21 9.48 -15.49 -2.16
N ASP A 22 8.99 -15.25 -3.36
CA ASP A 22 9.78 -14.63 -4.44
C ASP A 22 10.14 -13.19 -4.10
N ARG A 23 9.25 -12.46 -3.43
CA ARG A 23 9.51 -11.10 -2.96
C ARG A 23 10.59 -11.05 -1.89
N ILE A 24 10.51 -11.90 -0.87
CA ILE A 24 11.55 -11.98 0.18
C ILE A 24 12.89 -12.40 -0.43
N LYS A 25 12.91 -13.38 -1.34
CA LYS A 25 14.15 -13.81 -2.03
C LYS A 25 14.76 -12.72 -2.89
N ALA A 26 13.93 -12.04 -3.69
CA ALA A 26 14.40 -10.96 -4.56
C ALA A 26 14.92 -9.76 -3.75
N PHE A 27 14.38 -9.54 -2.54
CA PHE A 27 14.87 -8.54 -1.62
C PHE A 27 16.20 -8.94 -0.95
N ASN A 28 16.40 -10.25 -0.71
CA ASN A 28 17.59 -10.82 -0.08
C ASN A 28 17.92 -10.17 1.29
N PRO A 29 17.03 -10.33 2.29
CA PRO A 29 17.12 -9.60 3.54
C PRO A 29 18.32 -10.02 4.38
N SER A 30 18.90 -9.02 5.07
CA SER A 30 20.01 -9.17 6.01
C SER A 30 19.67 -8.53 7.35
N PRO A 31 20.45 -8.75 8.43
CA PRO A 31 20.19 -8.10 9.71
C PRO A 31 20.20 -6.56 9.64
N GLN A 32 20.94 -5.97 8.70
CA GLN A 32 21.01 -4.51 8.51
C GLN A 32 19.93 -3.97 7.56
N ASN A 33 19.33 -4.83 6.75
CA ASN A 33 18.28 -4.48 5.79
C ASN A 33 17.25 -5.63 5.78
N PRO A 34 16.38 -5.71 6.81
CA PRO A 34 15.36 -6.74 6.89
C PRO A 34 14.24 -6.50 5.88
N PHE A 35 13.50 -7.54 5.53
CA PHE A 35 12.27 -7.41 4.74
C PHE A 35 11.08 -7.15 5.68
N VAL A 36 10.34 -6.08 5.45
CA VAL A 36 9.23 -5.67 6.32
C VAL A 36 7.89 -6.12 5.73
N LEU A 37 7.18 -6.99 6.44
CA LEU A 37 5.95 -7.65 5.99
C LEU A 37 4.73 -7.28 6.86
N GLY A 38 3.72 -6.66 6.25
CA GLY A 38 2.41 -6.45 6.86
C GLY A 38 1.55 -7.72 6.78
N LEU A 39 0.90 -8.13 7.86
CA LEU A 39 0.17 -9.41 7.95
C LEU A 39 -1.27 -9.27 8.46
N PRO A 40 -2.25 -9.94 7.82
CA PRO A 40 -3.63 -9.98 8.29
C PRO A 40 -3.91 -11.20 9.16
N THR A 41 -5.05 -11.21 9.85
CA THR A 41 -5.63 -12.39 10.49
C THR A 41 -6.88 -12.87 9.75
N GLY A 42 -7.66 -13.76 10.36
CA GLY A 42 -8.90 -14.27 9.80
C GLY A 42 -8.73 -15.49 8.90
N SER A 43 -9.82 -15.92 8.26
CA SER A 43 -9.85 -17.19 7.52
C SER A 43 -9.10 -17.16 6.19
N SER A 44 -9.13 -16.03 5.47
CA SER A 44 -8.51 -15.92 4.14
C SER A 44 -7.00 -16.20 4.11
N PRO A 45 -6.17 -15.68 5.03
CA PRO A 45 -4.74 -15.93 4.99
C PRO A 45 -4.31 -17.31 5.56
N LEU A 46 -5.21 -18.10 6.16
CA LEU A 46 -4.81 -19.37 6.80
C LEU A 46 -4.12 -20.35 5.84
N ILE A 47 -4.64 -20.47 4.62
CA ILE A 47 -4.04 -21.35 3.60
C ILE A 47 -2.66 -20.81 3.18
N VAL A 48 -2.54 -19.48 3.02
CA VAL A 48 -1.26 -18.82 2.73
C VAL A 48 -0.23 -19.12 3.83
N TYR A 49 -0.59 -18.98 5.11
CA TYR A 49 0.30 -19.28 6.22
C TYR A 49 0.73 -20.75 6.23
N ARG A 50 -0.21 -21.69 6.04
CA ARG A 50 0.11 -23.12 5.91
C ARG A 50 1.17 -23.36 4.84
N MET A 51 0.97 -22.79 3.65
CA MET A 51 1.90 -22.95 2.52
C MET A 51 3.25 -22.26 2.74
N LEU A 52 3.29 -21.11 3.41
CA LEU A 52 4.54 -20.45 3.78
C LEU A 52 5.34 -21.30 4.78
N VAL A 53 4.67 -21.92 5.75
CA VAL A 53 5.28 -22.87 6.70
C VAL A 53 5.82 -24.10 5.98
N GLU A 54 5.07 -24.67 5.03
CA GLU A 54 5.53 -25.80 4.21
C GLU A 54 6.78 -25.43 3.40
N LYS A 55 6.79 -24.26 2.75
CA LYS A 55 7.94 -23.76 1.99
C LYS A 55 9.15 -23.50 2.89
N TYR A 56 8.95 -23.00 4.11
CA TYR A 56 10.03 -22.86 5.09
C TYR A 56 10.61 -24.22 5.49
N LYS A 57 9.75 -25.19 5.85
CA LYS A 57 10.17 -26.55 6.24
C LYS A 57 10.88 -27.29 5.10
N ALA A 58 10.53 -27.00 3.84
CA ALA A 58 11.21 -27.51 2.66
C ALA A 58 12.54 -26.79 2.33
N GLY A 59 12.96 -25.80 3.13
CA GLY A 59 14.20 -25.04 2.92
C GLY A 59 14.13 -24.03 1.78
N HIS A 60 12.93 -23.70 1.30
CA HIS A 60 12.76 -22.74 0.19
C HIS A 60 12.79 -21.29 0.63
N ILE A 61 12.60 -20.97 1.91
CA ILE A 61 12.58 -19.59 2.42
C ILE A 61 13.06 -19.54 3.87
N SER A 62 13.58 -18.39 4.31
CA SER A 62 13.92 -18.09 5.72
C SER A 62 13.20 -16.82 6.16
N PHE A 63 12.75 -16.79 7.41
CA PHE A 63 12.10 -15.63 8.05
C PHE A 63 12.99 -14.96 9.11
N GLU A 64 14.26 -15.37 9.21
CA GLU A 64 15.21 -14.85 10.21
C GLU A 64 15.39 -13.34 10.14
N ASN A 65 15.51 -12.79 8.92
CA ASN A 65 15.67 -11.35 8.65
C ASN A 65 14.36 -10.71 8.17
N VAL A 66 13.21 -11.24 8.59
CA VAL A 66 11.90 -10.65 8.30
C VAL A 66 11.38 -9.97 9.56
N VAL A 67 10.86 -8.76 9.40
CA VAL A 67 10.14 -8.00 10.44
C VAL A 67 8.68 -7.94 10.05
N THR A 68 7.77 -8.25 10.98
CA THR A 68 6.34 -8.32 10.70
C THR A 68 5.53 -7.33 11.50
N PHE A 69 4.54 -6.70 10.87
CA PHE A 69 3.55 -5.86 11.52
C PHE A 69 2.15 -6.40 11.23
N ASN A 70 1.41 -6.79 12.27
CA ASN A 70 0.01 -7.17 12.13
C ASN A 70 -0.90 -5.94 12.01
N MET A 71 -2.06 -6.15 11.38
CA MET A 71 -3.02 -5.08 11.13
C MET A 71 -3.72 -4.57 12.39
N ASP A 72 -4.04 -5.45 13.33
CA ASP A 72 -4.97 -5.15 14.40
C ASP A 72 -4.81 -6.09 15.61
N GLU A 73 -5.43 -5.70 16.72
CA GLU A 73 -5.67 -6.54 17.90
C GLU A 73 -6.89 -6.01 18.68
N TYR A 74 -7.65 -6.91 19.30
CA TYR A 74 -8.76 -6.54 20.16
C TYR A 74 -8.31 -5.82 21.43
N VAL A 75 -9.08 -4.80 21.84
CA VAL A 75 -8.84 -4.10 23.11
C VAL A 75 -9.42 -4.89 24.27
N GLY A 76 -8.63 -5.08 25.33
CA GLY A 76 -9.07 -5.71 26.57
C GLY A 76 -9.16 -7.24 26.54
N ILE A 77 -8.77 -7.89 25.44
CA ILE A 77 -8.67 -9.36 25.40
C ILE A 77 -7.32 -9.81 25.99
N PRO A 78 -7.26 -10.83 26.86
CA PRO A 78 -5.98 -11.37 27.32
C PRO A 78 -5.11 -11.80 26.13
N ARG A 79 -3.81 -11.51 26.21
CA ARG A 79 -2.87 -11.78 25.10
C ARG A 79 -2.82 -13.26 24.72
N ASP A 80 -2.95 -14.14 25.70
CA ASP A 80 -2.96 -15.59 25.60
C ASP A 80 -4.35 -16.20 25.36
N HIS A 81 -5.40 -15.36 25.27
CA HIS A 81 -6.74 -15.83 24.92
C HIS A 81 -6.70 -16.51 23.54
N PRO A 82 -7.35 -17.66 23.32
CA PRO A 82 -7.27 -18.40 22.06
C PRO A 82 -7.69 -17.60 20.83
N GLU A 83 -8.64 -16.67 21.01
CA GLU A 83 -9.15 -15.78 19.95
C GLU A 83 -8.46 -14.42 19.88
N SER A 84 -7.39 -14.18 20.65
CA SER A 84 -6.56 -12.99 20.44
C SER A 84 -5.80 -13.12 19.11
N TYR A 85 -5.50 -11.99 18.47
CA TYR A 85 -4.71 -12.02 17.23
C TYR A 85 -3.24 -12.35 17.51
N HIS A 86 -2.74 -12.07 18.72
CA HIS A 86 -1.50 -12.67 19.22
C HIS A 86 -1.54 -14.21 19.13
N SER A 87 -2.51 -14.86 19.79
CA SER A 87 -2.63 -16.33 19.78
C SER A 87 -2.83 -16.89 18.38
N PHE A 88 -3.66 -16.24 17.56
CA PHE A 88 -3.88 -16.62 16.16
C PHE A 88 -2.56 -16.70 15.40
N MET A 89 -1.76 -15.63 15.43
CA MET A 89 -0.52 -15.56 14.66
C MET A 89 0.54 -16.55 15.15
N TRP A 90 0.68 -16.71 16.47
CA TRP A 90 1.60 -17.70 17.03
C TRP A 90 1.17 -19.14 16.71
N LYS A 91 -0.14 -19.43 16.76
CA LYS A 91 -0.68 -20.75 16.44
C LYS A 91 -0.51 -21.12 14.97
N HIS A 92 -0.77 -20.19 14.06
CA HIS A 92 -0.87 -20.48 12.63
C HIS A 92 0.41 -20.20 11.84
N PHE A 93 1.31 -19.36 12.34
CA PHE A 93 2.48 -18.94 11.57
C PHE A 93 3.77 -18.87 12.38
N PHE A 94 3.87 -17.96 13.36
CA PHE A 94 5.16 -17.61 13.96
C PHE A 94 5.86 -18.75 14.71
N SER A 95 5.12 -19.68 15.34
CA SER A 95 5.73 -20.84 16.03
C SER A 95 6.29 -21.90 15.08
N HIS A 96 6.05 -21.78 13.77
CA HIS A 96 6.39 -22.81 12.78
C HIS A 96 7.50 -22.38 11.81
N VAL A 97 8.05 -21.18 11.98
CA VAL A 97 9.12 -20.59 11.15
C VAL A 97 10.23 -20.02 12.04
N ASN A 98 11.41 -19.74 11.46
CA ASN A 98 12.56 -19.17 12.19
C ASN A 98 12.51 -17.64 12.35
N ILE A 99 11.33 -17.04 12.48
CA ILE A 99 11.24 -15.60 12.75
C ILE A 99 11.69 -15.30 14.18
N HIS A 100 12.49 -14.26 14.37
CA HIS A 100 12.89 -13.85 15.71
C HIS A 100 11.73 -13.15 16.43
N PRO A 101 11.39 -13.51 17.69
CA PRO A 101 10.25 -12.89 18.38
C PRO A 101 10.32 -11.36 18.52
N SER A 102 11.53 -10.77 18.58
CA SER A 102 11.70 -9.31 18.60
C SER A 102 11.34 -8.61 17.29
N ASN A 103 11.25 -9.37 16.20
CA ASN A 103 10.87 -8.86 14.88
C ASN A 103 9.36 -8.96 14.64
N VAL A 104 8.60 -9.49 15.61
CA VAL A 104 7.15 -9.64 15.54
C VAL A 104 6.48 -8.48 16.28
N HIS A 105 5.77 -7.64 15.52
CA HIS A 105 5.01 -6.52 16.04
C HIS A 105 3.52 -6.77 15.84
N ILE A 106 2.78 -6.77 16.95
CA ILE A 106 1.32 -6.84 17.02
C ILE A 106 0.89 -5.81 18.06
N LEU A 107 -0.12 -5.01 17.73
CA LEU A 107 -0.65 -3.97 18.62
C LEU A 107 -0.99 -4.52 20.01
N ASN A 108 -0.66 -3.76 21.06
CA ASN A 108 -0.99 -4.11 22.43
C ASN A 108 -2.38 -3.57 22.82
N GLY A 109 -3.43 -4.36 22.59
CA GLY A 109 -4.80 -4.03 22.99
C GLY A 109 -5.04 -3.90 24.50
N ASN A 110 -4.05 -4.21 25.35
CA ASN A 110 -4.11 -4.04 26.81
C ASN A 110 -3.15 -2.94 27.31
N ALA A 111 -2.62 -2.09 26.42
CA ALA A 111 -1.78 -0.97 26.82
C ALA A 111 -2.56 -0.01 27.74
N PRO A 112 -1.91 0.57 28.77
CA PRO A 112 -2.57 1.52 29.67
C PRO A 112 -3.00 2.81 28.95
N ASN A 113 -2.27 3.19 27.90
CA ASN A 113 -2.63 4.27 27.00
C ASN A 113 -2.64 3.75 25.55
N LEU A 114 -3.85 3.52 25.03
CA LEU A 114 -4.06 2.98 23.70
C LEU A 114 -3.65 3.93 22.57
N GLU A 115 -3.75 5.24 22.77
CA GLU A 115 -3.33 6.23 21.79
C GLU A 115 -1.80 6.26 21.66
N ALA A 116 -1.10 6.23 22.81
CA ALA A 116 0.36 6.14 22.82
C ALA A 116 0.87 4.85 22.16
N GLU A 117 0.19 3.72 22.37
CA GLU A 117 0.47 2.47 21.65
C GLU A 117 0.34 2.62 20.13
N CYS A 118 -0.73 3.26 19.66
CA CYS A 118 -0.93 3.49 18.23
C CYS A 118 0.17 4.38 17.61
N ILE A 119 0.58 5.44 18.33
CA ILE A 119 1.67 6.33 17.89
C ILE A 119 3.00 5.57 17.83
N ALA A 120 3.31 4.80 18.88
CA ALA A 120 4.53 4.00 18.95
C ALA A 120 4.58 2.94 17.83
N TYR A 121 3.44 2.36 17.48
CA TYR A 121 3.35 1.38 16.39
C TYR A 121 3.70 1.99 15.03
N GLU A 122 3.18 3.19 14.75
CA GLU A 122 3.52 3.95 13.53
C GLU A 122 4.99 4.39 13.50
N GLU A 123 5.54 4.76 14.66
CA GLU A 123 6.97 5.07 14.81
C GLU A 123 7.85 3.84 14.55
N ALA A 124 7.46 2.67 15.05
CA ALA A 124 8.16 1.41 14.80
C ALA A 124 8.18 1.06 13.31
N ILE A 125 7.06 1.23 12.60
CA ILE A 125 6.99 1.04 11.14
C ILE A 125 7.96 2.00 10.42
N ARG A 126 7.97 3.28 10.82
CA ARG A 126 8.88 4.28 10.23
C ARG A 126 10.35 4.00 10.54
N ALA A 127 10.66 3.53 11.74
CA ALA A 127 12.02 3.23 12.18
C ALA A 127 12.69 2.12 11.35
N VAL A 128 11.90 1.16 10.84
CA VAL A 128 12.40 0.10 9.95
C VAL A 128 12.34 0.45 8.47
N GLY A 129 11.96 1.69 8.12
CA GLY A 129 11.96 2.17 6.74
C GLY A 129 10.65 1.95 5.96
N GLY A 130 9.55 1.65 6.66
CA GLY A 130 8.24 1.37 6.07
C GLY A 130 8.02 -0.10 5.73
N ILE A 131 6.82 -0.43 5.24
CA ILE A 131 6.43 -1.81 4.91
C ILE A 131 6.76 -2.10 3.43
N ASP A 132 7.48 -3.19 3.16
CA ASP A 132 7.86 -3.59 1.81
C ASP A 132 6.73 -4.31 1.07
N LEU A 133 5.98 -5.15 1.78
CA LEU A 133 4.79 -5.82 1.26
C LEU A 133 3.76 -5.89 2.37
N PHE A 134 2.54 -5.43 2.10
CA PHE A 134 1.41 -5.57 3.00
C PHE A 134 0.45 -6.63 2.46
N LEU A 135 0.38 -7.79 3.12
CA LEU A 135 -0.65 -8.78 2.84
C LEU A 135 -1.92 -8.38 3.57
N ALA A 136 -3.04 -8.33 2.87
CA ALA A 136 -4.33 -7.94 3.42
C ALA A 136 -5.44 -8.91 2.99
N GLY A 137 -6.53 -8.90 3.76
CA GLY A 137 -7.81 -9.47 3.36
C GLY A 137 -8.87 -8.37 3.23
N ILE A 138 -10.11 -8.79 2.94
CA ILE A 138 -11.26 -7.89 2.86
C ILE A 138 -12.42 -8.42 3.73
N GLY A 139 -13.15 -7.51 4.37
CA GLY A 139 -14.47 -7.75 4.97
C GLY A 139 -15.56 -8.02 3.92
N GLU A 140 -16.71 -8.55 4.35
CA GLU A 140 -17.90 -8.69 3.45
C GLU A 140 -18.52 -7.32 3.10
N ASP A 141 -18.21 -6.30 3.90
CA ASP A 141 -18.55 -4.88 3.75
C ASP A 141 -17.43 -4.05 3.07
N GLY A 142 -16.35 -4.69 2.60
CA GLY A 142 -15.21 -4.01 1.98
C GLY A 142 -14.19 -3.40 2.92
N HIS A 143 -14.25 -3.69 4.24
CA HIS A 143 -13.24 -3.17 5.15
C HIS A 143 -11.85 -3.79 4.94
N ILE A 144 -10.82 -3.00 5.22
CA ILE A 144 -9.43 -3.46 5.38
C ILE A 144 -9.01 -3.31 6.84
N ALA A 145 -8.48 -4.36 7.47
CA ALA A 145 -8.33 -4.42 8.94
C ALA A 145 -9.66 -4.10 9.64
N PHE A 146 -9.67 -3.41 10.78
CA PHE A 146 -10.88 -2.83 11.35
C PHE A 146 -11.21 -1.42 10.78
N ASN A 147 -10.78 -1.07 9.57
CA ASN A 147 -11.22 0.17 8.92
C ASN A 147 -12.62 -0.02 8.31
N GLU A 148 -13.61 -0.06 9.21
CA GLU A 148 -15.03 -0.24 8.91
C GLU A 148 -15.60 0.88 8.02
N PRO A 149 -16.75 0.65 7.36
CA PRO A 149 -17.44 1.65 6.55
C PRO A 149 -17.59 3.00 7.28
N GLY A 150 -17.21 4.07 6.59
CA GLY A 150 -17.16 5.43 7.12
C GLY A 150 -15.80 5.84 7.70
N SER A 151 -14.83 4.92 7.80
CA SER A 151 -13.46 5.25 8.21
C SER A 151 -12.78 6.18 7.20
N SER A 152 -12.07 7.20 7.69
CA SER A 152 -11.29 8.08 6.83
C SER A 152 -10.29 7.29 5.99
N LEU A 153 -10.25 7.56 4.68
CA LEU A 153 -9.26 6.95 3.78
C LEU A 153 -7.83 7.44 4.04
N ALA A 154 -7.68 8.57 4.75
CA ALA A 154 -6.40 9.10 5.22
C ALA A 154 -6.11 8.70 6.69
N SER A 155 -6.84 7.74 7.25
CA SER A 155 -6.70 7.35 8.66
C SER A 155 -5.33 6.73 8.97
N ARG A 156 -4.86 6.96 10.20
CA ARG A 156 -3.69 6.29 10.82
C ARG A 156 -4.13 5.21 11.80
N THR A 157 -3.13 4.53 12.35
CA THR A 157 -3.31 3.59 13.45
C THR A 157 -4.05 4.24 14.62
N ARG A 158 -5.13 3.61 15.08
CA ARG A 158 -6.05 4.19 16.08
C ARG A 158 -6.87 3.12 16.80
N VAL A 159 -7.49 3.54 17.89
CA VAL A 159 -8.61 2.81 18.51
C VAL A 159 -9.84 2.90 17.61
N LYS A 160 -10.51 1.77 17.41
CA LYS A 160 -11.75 1.70 16.64
C LYS A 160 -12.80 0.89 17.39
N THR A 161 -13.97 1.49 17.58
CA THR A 161 -15.18 0.78 18.03
C THR A 161 -15.70 -0.09 16.91
N LEU A 162 -15.97 -1.36 17.19
CA LEU A 162 -16.49 -2.30 16.22
C LEU A 162 -17.99 -2.06 15.97
N ALA A 163 -18.37 -2.05 14.71
CA ALA A 163 -19.75 -2.03 14.25
C ALA A 163 -20.46 -3.34 14.64
N TYR A 164 -21.78 -3.26 14.68
CA TYR A 164 -22.62 -4.41 15.05
C TYR A 164 -22.42 -5.61 14.10
N ASP A 165 -22.27 -5.37 12.80
CA ASP A 165 -22.05 -6.43 11.82
C ASP A 165 -20.73 -7.17 12.05
N THR A 166 -19.66 -6.45 12.42
CA THR A 166 -18.36 -7.04 12.80
C THR A 166 -18.49 -7.89 14.07
N ILE A 167 -19.24 -7.40 15.07
CA ILE A 167 -19.51 -8.15 16.30
C ILE A 167 -20.29 -9.42 15.99
N LEU A 168 -21.31 -9.35 15.14
CA LEU A 168 -22.11 -10.49 14.72
C LEU A 168 -21.27 -11.52 13.96
N ALA A 169 -20.47 -11.08 12.98
CA ALA A 169 -19.61 -11.94 12.18
C ALA A 169 -18.54 -12.65 13.04
N ASN A 170 -18.00 -11.96 14.04
CA ASN A 170 -16.93 -12.50 14.89
C ASN A 170 -17.47 -13.30 16.09
N SER A 171 -18.76 -13.17 16.43
CA SER A 171 -19.39 -13.94 17.52
C SER A 171 -19.19 -15.46 17.39
N ARG A 172 -19.07 -15.98 16.16
CA ARG A 172 -18.76 -17.39 15.89
C ARG A 172 -17.47 -17.90 16.54
N PHE A 173 -16.53 -17.00 16.84
CA PHE A 173 -15.28 -17.29 17.53
C PHE A 173 -15.42 -17.20 19.06
N PHE A 174 -16.47 -16.53 19.55
CA PHE A 174 -16.74 -16.29 20.97
C PHE A 174 -18.01 -17.03 21.42
N ASP A 175 -18.07 -18.34 21.17
CA ASP A 175 -19.19 -19.23 21.54
C ASP A 175 -20.56 -18.83 20.92
N ASN A 176 -20.56 -18.10 19.81
CA ASN A 176 -21.75 -17.47 19.21
C ASN A 176 -22.45 -16.46 20.14
N ASP A 177 -21.74 -15.88 21.11
CA ASP A 177 -22.24 -14.85 22.03
C ASP A 177 -21.65 -13.47 21.70
N VAL A 178 -22.51 -12.58 21.19
CA VAL A 178 -22.15 -11.19 20.85
C VAL A 178 -21.65 -10.37 22.04
N ASN A 179 -21.97 -10.78 23.28
CA ASN A 179 -21.52 -10.07 24.48
C ASN A 179 -20.08 -10.40 24.86
N LYS A 180 -19.57 -11.54 24.41
CA LYS A 180 -18.18 -11.96 24.64
C LYS A 180 -17.20 -11.34 23.65
N VAL A 181 -17.69 -10.81 22.53
CA VAL A 181 -16.86 -10.16 21.52
C VAL A 181 -16.37 -8.81 22.06
N PRO A 182 -15.05 -8.53 22.03
CA PRO A 182 -14.53 -7.23 22.40
C PRO A 182 -15.17 -6.12 21.56
N ARG A 183 -15.47 -4.97 22.18
CA ARG A 183 -16.21 -3.87 21.54
C ARG A 183 -15.31 -2.89 20.79
N MET A 184 -14.01 -2.95 21.03
CA MET A 184 -13.02 -2.07 20.43
C MET A 184 -11.81 -2.89 19.98
N ALA A 185 -11.08 -2.37 19.00
CA ALA A 185 -9.81 -2.89 18.55
C ALA A 185 -8.82 -1.75 18.33
N LEU A 186 -7.53 -2.05 18.41
CA LEU A 186 -6.50 -1.24 17.78
C LEU A 186 -6.34 -1.73 16.35
N THR A 187 -6.21 -0.81 15.41
CA THR A 187 -6.06 -1.14 13.99
C THR A 187 -5.15 -0.15 13.31
N VAL A 188 -4.32 -0.62 12.38
CA VAL A 188 -3.66 0.23 11.41
C VAL A 188 -4.70 0.99 10.58
N GLY A 189 -4.34 2.20 10.14
CA GLY A 189 -5.21 3.02 9.32
C GLY A 189 -5.15 2.63 7.85
N VAL A 190 -6.11 3.14 7.06
CA VAL A 190 -6.12 2.95 5.61
C VAL A 190 -4.84 3.53 4.98
N GLN A 191 -4.43 4.73 5.40
CA GLN A 191 -3.21 5.36 4.90
C GLN A 191 -1.95 4.58 5.33
N THR A 192 -1.95 3.99 6.52
CA THR A 192 -0.85 3.14 7.00
C THR A 192 -0.62 1.94 6.08
N VAL A 193 -1.70 1.33 5.56
CA VAL A 193 -1.58 0.26 4.56
C VAL A 193 -1.13 0.80 3.20
N LEU A 194 -1.70 1.93 2.75
CA LEU A 194 -1.37 2.53 1.46
C LEU A 194 0.06 3.09 1.38
N GLU A 195 0.74 3.27 2.51
CA GLU A 195 2.16 3.65 2.57
C GLU A 195 3.11 2.48 2.36
N ALA A 196 2.61 1.24 2.34
CA ALA A 196 3.41 0.10 1.95
C ALA A 196 3.92 0.27 0.51
N ARG A 197 5.09 -0.28 0.22
CA ARG A 197 5.64 -0.27 -1.14
C ARG A 197 4.79 -1.09 -2.11
N GLU A 198 4.14 -2.12 -1.59
CA GLU A 198 3.31 -3.07 -2.31
C GLU A 198 2.18 -3.54 -1.39
N VAL A 199 0.97 -3.67 -1.94
CA VAL A 199 -0.18 -4.23 -1.20
C VAL A 199 -0.74 -5.40 -1.99
N VAL A 200 -0.78 -6.57 -1.36
CA VAL A 200 -1.33 -7.80 -1.90
C VAL A 200 -2.57 -8.15 -1.10
N VAL A 201 -3.72 -8.27 -1.76
CA VAL A 201 -4.99 -8.63 -1.11
C VAL A 201 -5.42 -10.01 -1.56
N ILE A 202 -5.75 -10.89 -0.61
CA ILE A 202 -6.38 -12.18 -0.91
C ILE A 202 -7.87 -12.14 -0.58
N ILE A 203 -8.71 -12.49 -1.56
CA ILE A 203 -10.18 -12.44 -1.44
C ILE A 203 -10.75 -13.76 -1.95
N LEU A 204 -11.38 -14.53 -1.05
CA LEU A 204 -11.83 -15.89 -1.34
C LEU A 204 -13.33 -16.04 -1.05
N GLY A 205 -14.01 -16.73 -1.95
CA GLY A 205 -15.39 -17.16 -1.82
C GLY A 205 -16.44 -16.12 -2.19
N GLN A 206 -17.62 -16.62 -2.55
CA GLN A 206 -18.73 -15.82 -3.07
C GLN A 206 -19.22 -14.73 -2.10
N ARG A 207 -19.13 -14.93 -0.78
CA ARG A 207 -19.57 -13.91 0.20
C ARG A 207 -18.79 -12.58 0.08
N LYS A 208 -17.63 -12.58 -0.58
CA LYS A 208 -16.80 -11.40 -0.78
C LYS A 208 -16.99 -10.74 -2.15
N SER A 209 -17.82 -11.32 -3.03
CA SER A 209 -17.94 -10.86 -4.42
C SER A 209 -18.48 -9.44 -4.54
N LEU A 210 -19.50 -9.10 -3.75
CA LEU A 210 -20.05 -7.75 -3.73
C LEU A 210 -19.00 -6.73 -3.29
N ALA A 211 -18.26 -7.03 -2.22
CA ALA A 211 -17.21 -6.16 -1.72
C ALA A 211 -16.09 -5.97 -2.77
N LEU A 212 -15.67 -7.05 -3.44
CA LEU A 212 -14.71 -6.98 -4.54
C LEU A 212 -15.22 -6.05 -5.66
N GLN A 213 -16.46 -6.25 -6.12
CA GLN A 213 -17.08 -5.42 -7.16
C GLN A 213 -17.09 -3.94 -6.80
N ARG A 214 -17.52 -3.63 -5.57
CA ARG A 214 -17.56 -2.25 -5.07
C ARG A 214 -16.18 -1.63 -4.98
N CYS A 215 -15.15 -2.41 -4.67
CA CYS A 215 -13.80 -1.90 -4.51
C CYS A 215 -13.03 -1.73 -5.83
N ILE A 216 -13.38 -2.46 -6.89
CA ILE A 216 -12.62 -2.41 -8.16
C ILE A 216 -13.37 -1.78 -9.34
N GLU A 217 -14.70 -1.87 -9.38
CA GLU A 217 -15.50 -1.35 -10.50
C GLU A 217 -16.16 0.01 -10.19
N GLN A 218 -16.36 0.32 -8.91
CA GLN A 218 -16.94 1.60 -8.48
C GLN A 218 -15.85 2.59 -8.09
N GLY A 219 -16.23 3.84 -7.85
CA GLY A 219 -15.31 4.88 -7.42
C GLY A 219 -14.82 4.68 -5.98
N VAL A 220 -13.69 5.32 -5.67
CA VAL A 220 -13.13 5.41 -4.32
C VAL A 220 -14.17 5.94 -3.33
N ASN A 221 -14.44 5.16 -2.28
CA ASN A 221 -15.51 5.45 -1.33
C ASN A 221 -15.16 4.93 0.08
N HIS A 222 -15.27 5.78 1.09
CA HIS A 222 -15.00 5.41 2.49
C HIS A 222 -15.96 4.38 3.09
N MET A 223 -17.09 4.11 2.44
CA MET A 223 -17.99 3.00 2.79
C MET A 223 -17.43 1.63 2.37
N TRP A 224 -16.48 1.61 1.44
CA TRP A 224 -15.79 0.42 0.95
C TRP A 224 -14.29 0.69 1.02
N THR A 225 -13.71 0.66 2.22
CA THR A 225 -12.37 1.25 2.46
C THR A 225 -11.26 0.64 1.61
N LEU A 226 -11.37 -0.63 1.21
CA LEU A 226 -10.45 -1.26 0.27
C LEU A 226 -10.44 -0.60 -1.14
N SER A 227 -11.51 0.10 -1.54
CA SER A 227 -11.55 0.88 -2.80
C SER A 227 -10.43 1.93 -2.89
N SER A 228 -9.88 2.36 -1.76
CA SER A 228 -8.70 3.23 -1.70
C SER A 228 -7.46 2.64 -2.38
N LEU A 229 -7.38 1.31 -2.56
CA LEU A 229 -6.30 0.67 -3.32
C LEU A 229 -6.23 1.12 -4.78
N GLN A 230 -7.29 1.68 -5.35
CA GLN A 230 -7.25 2.29 -6.67
C GLN A 230 -6.24 3.44 -6.76
N LEU A 231 -5.89 4.06 -5.62
CA LEU A 231 -4.91 5.14 -5.52
C LEU A 231 -3.49 4.63 -5.25
N HIS A 232 -3.32 3.35 -4.94
CA HIS A 232 -2.02 2.77 -4.63
C HIS A 232 -1.22 2.55 -5.93
N PRO A 233 0.11 2.79 -5.95
CA PRO A 233 0.92 2.60 -7.16
C PRO A 233 1.10 1.12 -7.53
N HIS A 234 1.17 0.23 -6.54
CA HIS A 234 1.42 -1.21 -6.74
C HIS A 234 0.44 -2.12 -5.98
N PRO A 235 -0.87 -2.10 -6.30
CA PRO A 235 -1.85 -2.99 -5.70
C PRO A 235 -2.01 -4.26 -6.55
N MET A 236 -2.02 -5.41 -5.87
CA MET A 236 -2.37 -6.71 -6.41
C MET A 236 -3.53 -7.30 -5.62
N ILE A 237 -4.55 -7.77 -6.32
CA ILE A 237 -5.66 -8.50 -5.73
C ILE A 237 -5.64 -9.91 -6.31
N VAL A 238 -5.65 -10.92 -5.45
CA VAL A 238 -5.67 -12.33 -5.82
C VAL A 238 -6.99 -12.94 -5.33
N VAL A 239 -7.73 -13.55 -6.25
CA VAL A 239 -9.08 -14.04 -6.00
C VAL A 239 -9.31 -15.43 -6.57
N ASP A 240 -10.23 -16.18 -5.97
CA ASP A 240 -10.82 -17.36 -6.58
C ASP A 240 -11.94 -16.98 -7.55
N GLU A 241 -12.39 -17.91 -8.40
CA GLU A 241 -13.49 -17.66 -9.34
C GLU A 241 -14.78 -17.24 -8.63
N ASP A 242 -15.10 -17.86 -7.48
CA ASP A 242 -16.32 -17.56 -6.71
C ASP A 242 -16.39 -16.10 -6.25
N ALA A 243 -15.26 -15.50 -5.84
CA ALA A 243 -15.21 -14.10 -5.47
C ALA A 243 -15.49 -13.15 -6.66
N THR A 244 -15.44 -13.62 -7.92
CA THR A 244 -15.70 -12.80 -9.10
C THR A 244 -17.18 -12.73 -9.51
N ALA A 245 -18.08 -13.42 -8.79
CA ALA A 245 -19.47 -13.60 -9.19
C ALA A 245 -20.27 -12.31 -9.46
N GLU A 246 -19.93 -11.20 -8.80
CA GLU A 246 -20.59 -9.90 -8.98
C GLU A 246 -19.86 -8.98 -9.98
N LEU A 247 -18.67 -9.38 -10.47
CA LEU A 247 -17.92 -8.60 -11.44
C LEU A 247 -18.54 -8.67 -12.83
N GLN A 248 -18.36 -7.60 -13.60
CA GLN A 248 -18.72 -7.65 -15.02
C GLN A 248 -17.83 -8.67 -15.75
N VAL A 249 -18.45 -9.44 -16.65
CA VAL A 249 -17.74 -10.38 -17.53
C VAL A 249 -16.59 -9.70 -18.29
N LYS A 250 -16.78 -8.43 -18.67
CA LYS A 250 -15.74 -7.64 -19.34
C LYS A 250 -14.52 -7.41 -18.44
N THR A 251 -14.73 -7.10 -17.16
CA THR A 251 -13.68 -6.92 -16.15
C THR A 251 -12.86 -8.19 -15.99
N VAL A 252 -13.52 -9.33 -15.78
CA VAL A 252 -12.86 -10.64 -15.65
C VAL A 252 -12.04 -10.98 -16.90
N LYS A 253 -12.64 -10.84 -18.09
CA LYS A 253 -11.95 -11.10 -19.36
C LYS A 253 -10.75 -10.18 -19.57
N TYR A 254 -10.87 -8.91 -19.22
CA TYR A 254 -9.79 -7.93 -19.33
C TYR A 254 -8.58 -8.36 -18.48
N PHE A 255 -8.79 -8.65 -17.19
CA PHE A 255 -7.69 -9.02 -16.30
C PHE A 255 -7.06 -10.38 -16.64
N LYS A 256 -7.86 -11.38 -17.03
CA LYS A 256 -7.33 -12.66 -17.56
C LYS A 256 -6.50 -12.44 -18.82
N SER A 257 -6.96 -11.58 -19.73
CA SER A 257 -6.27 -11.28 -20.99
C SER A 257 -4.92 -10.59 -20.76
N ILE A 258 -4.86 -9.56 -19.91
CA ILE A 258 -3.60 -8.82 -19.71
C ILE A 258 -2.54 -9.68 -19.01
N GLU A 259 -2.93 -10.51 -18.03
CA GLU A 259 -1.98 -11.39 -17.34
C GLU A 259 -1.46 -12.48 -18.29
N LYS A 260 -2.32 -13.04 -19.15
CA LYS A 260 -1.89 -14.00 -20.18
C LYS A 260 -0.88 -13.37 -21.14
N VAL A 261 -1.17 -12.20 -21.68
CA VAL A 261 -0.27 -11.51 -22.61
C VAL A 261 1.05 -11.15 -21.93
N ALA A 262 1.01 -10.69 -20.67
CA ALA A 262 2.20 -10.39 -19.89
C ALA A 262 3.10 -11.64 -19.74
N LEU A 263 2.52 -12.78 -19.36
CA LEU A 263 3.23 -14.05 -19.25
C LEU A 263 3.84 -14.52 -20.59
N GLU A 264 3.09 -14.41 -21.69
CA GLU A 264 3.58 -14.78 -23.04
C GLU A 264 4.77 -13.92 -23.50
N GLN A 265 4.81 -12.65 -23.08
CA GLN A 265 5.93 -11.75 -23.36
C GLN A 265 7.09 -11.91 -22.37
N GLY A 266 6.98 -12.80 -21.38
CA GLY A 266 7.93 -12.89 -20.27
C GLY A 266 7.99 -11.62 -19.43
N PHE A 267 6.95 -10.78 -19.51
CA PHE A 267 6.82 -9.55 -18.75
C PHE A 267 6.06 -9.84 -17.47
N GLU A 268 6.74 -9.71 -16.34
CA GLU A 268 6.09 -9.64 -15.05
C GLU A 268 6.02 -8.16 -14.66
N GLN A 269 4.88 -7.70 -14.12
CA GLN A 269 4.79 -6.34 -13.58
C GLN A 269 5.63 -6.28 -12.30
N ILE A 270 6.92 -6.03 -12.49
CA ILE A 270 7.95 -6.05 -11.47
C ILE A 270 8.04 -4.66 -10.83
N LEU A 271 8.09 -4.60 -9.49
CA LEU A 271 8.36 -3.36 -8.77
C LEU A 271 9.66 -2.70 -9.25
N PRO A 272 9.76 -1.37 -9.24
CA PRO A 272 11.03 -0.69 -9.53
C PRO A 272 12.18 -1.28 -8.70
N SER A 273 13.37 -1.44 -9.30
CA SER A 273 14.48 -2.20 -8.70
C SER A 273 14.80 -1.78 -7.26
N LYS A 274 14.84 -0.47 -6.98
CA LYS A 274 15.06 0.09 -5.63
C LYS A 274 14.05 -0.36 -4.58
N VAL A 275 12.79 -0.54 -4.98
CA VAL A 275 11.69 -1.00 -4.13
C VAL A 275 11.76 -2.52 -3.95
N ARG A 276 12.17 -3.22 -5.01
CA ARG A 276 12.25 -4.69 -5.04
C ARG A 276 13.40 -5.26 -4.22
N THR A 277 14.57 -4.63 -4.26
CA THR A 277 15.82 -5.08 -3.62
C THR A 277 16.15 -4.35 -2.31
N GLY A 278 15.25 -3.47 -1.86
CA GLY A 278 15.48 -2.60 -0.71
C GLY A 278 16.54 -1.52 -0.94
N ASN A 279 16.78 -0.73 0.10
CA ASN A 279 17.86 0.24 0.14
C ASN A 279 19.20 -0.49 0.37
N ALA A 280 19.68 -1.21 -0.64
CA ALA A 280 21.08 -1.57 -0.69
C ALA A 280 21.88 -0.26 -0.76
N ALA A 281 22.45 0.19 0.36
CA ALA A 281 23.57 1.10 0.29
C ALA A 281 24.60 0.39 -0.57
N SER A 282 24.84 0.89 -1.78
CA SER A 282 26.02 0.47 -2.53
C SER A 282 27.19 0.78 -1.62
N VAL A 283 27.82 -0.23 -1.02
CA VAL A 283 29.13 -0.05 -0.41
C VAL A 283 29.99 0.48 -1.57
N PRO A 284 30.46 1.73 -1.54
CA PRO A 284 31.34 2.20 -2.59
C PRO A 284 32.52 1.24 -2.56
N LYS A 285 32.74 0.53 -3.66
CA LYS A 285 33.97 -0.26 -3.82
C LYS A 285 35.10 0.72 -3.56
N THR A 286 35.81 0.52 -2.47
CA THR A 286 37.04 1.26 -2.22
C THR A 286 37.98 0.81 -3.33
N HIS A 287 38.07 1.60 -4.39
CA HIS A 287 39.18 1.49 -5.30
C HIS A 287 40.39 1.94 -4.48
N VAL A 288 41.10 0.97 -3.92
CA VAL A 288 42.48 1.19 -3.52
C VAL A 288 43.22 1.32 -4.84
N ASP A 289 43.39 2.56 -5.29
CA ASP A 289 44.31 2.83 -6.39
C ASP A 289 45.66 2.23 -5.99
N GLU A 290 46.24 1.41 -6.88
CA GLU A 290 47.58 0.88 -6.67
C GLU A 290 48.50 2.05 -6.33
N VAL A 291 49.14 1.95 -5.16
CA VAL A 291 50.03 2.99 -4.64
C VAL A 291 51.15 3.20 -5.64
N SER A 292 51.02 4.22 -6.49
CA SER A 292 52.14 4.69 -7.28
C SER A 292 53.18 5.28 -6.32
N SER A 293 54.39 4.77 -6.41
CA SER A 293 55.55 5.21 -5.63
C SER A 293 55.67 6.73 -5.65
N PRO A 294 55.86 7.41 -4.51
CA PRO A 294 55.85 8.87 -4.48
C PRO A 294 57.00 9.44 -5.31
N THR A 295 56.66 10.15 -6.38
CA THR A 295 57.62 10.93 -7.16
C THR A 295 57.80 12.28 -6.45
N ILE A 296 59.01 12.54 -5.95
CA ILE A 296 59.38 13.83 -5.35
C ILE A 296 59.45 14.87 -6.48
N LEU A 297 58.49 15.78 -6.53
CA LEU A 297 58.52 16.94 -7.43
C LEU A 297 59.25 18.10 -6.74
N ALA A 298 60.33 18.57 -7.36
CA ALA A 298 61.07 19.76 -6.91
C ALA A 298 60.20 21.04 -7.05
N PRO A 299 60.30 22.00 -6.11
CA PRO A 299 59.45 23.18 -6.10
C PRO A 299 59.77 24.14 -7.25
N GLN A 300 58.73 24.59 -7.97
CA GLN A 300 58.84 25.66 -8.96
C GLN A 300 58.66 27.04 -8.31
N PRO A 301 59.43 28.06 -8.73
CA PRO A 301 59.38 29.39 -8.14
C PRO A 301 58.07 30.13 -8.51
N THR A 302 57.35 30.59 -7.49
CA THR A 302 56.09 31.32 -7.62
C THR A 302 56.35 32.82 -7.71
N THR A 303 55.96 33.46 -8.82
CA THR A 303 55.89 34.93 -8.90
C THR A 303 54.50 35.39 -8.46
N SER A 304 54.43 35.97 -7.26
CA SER A 304 53.21 36.54 -6.69
C SER A 304 52.75 37.77 -7.49
N ARG A 305 51.49 37.75 -7.94
CA ARG A 305 50.84 38.89 -8.63
C ARG A 305 49.52 39.27 -7.96
N LEU A 306 49.44 39.16 -6.64
CA LEU A 306 48.25 39.51 -5.85
C LEU A 306 48.58 40.55 -4.77
N LEU A 307 48.94 41.76 -5.20
CA LEU A 307 48.83 42.97 -4.38
C LEU A 307 48.57 44.17 -5.31
N ARG A 308 47.29 44.41 -5.64
CA ARG A 308 46.79 45.73 -6.00
C ARG A 308 45.42 45.90 -5.38
N ALA A 309 45.36 46.75 -4.36
CA ALA A 309 44.11 47.24 -3.77
C ALA A 309 43.46 48.23 -4.76
N THR A 310 42.18 48.03 -5.06
CA THR A 310 41.33 49.03 -5.75
C THR A 310 40.36 49.66 -4.75
N PRO A 311 40.04 50.97 -4.89
CA PRO A 311 39.35 51.74 -3.84
C PRO A 311 37.84 51.50 -3.81
N ALA A 312 37.25 51.80 -2.66
CA ALA A 312 35.82 51.71 -2.38
C ALA A 312 35.01 52.80 -3.08
N THR A 313 34.61 52.57 -4.33
CA THR A 313 33.50 53.26 -5.00
C THR A 313 33.03 52.42 -6.19
N GLU A 314 32.29 51.35 -5.96
CA GLU A 314 31.52 50.64 -7.00
C GLU A 314 30.50 49.72 -6.31
N TYR A 315 29.32 50.26 -5.99
CA TYR A 315 28.17 49.45 -5.64
C TYR A 315 27.59 48.85 -6.93
N PRO A 316 27.41 47.52 -7.03
CA PRO A 316 26.66 46.95 -8.15
C PRO A 316 25.19 47.33 -7.99
N VAL A 317 24.71 48.22 -8.87
CA VAL A 317 23.29 48.51 -9.07
C VAL A 317 22.59 47.22 -9.47
N ARG A 318 21.56 46.82 -8.72
CA ARG A 318 20.69 45.69 -9.06
C ARG A 318 20.18 45.84 -10.50
N SER A 319 20.40 44.82 -11.34
CA SER A 319 19.70 44.70 -12.61
C SER A 319 18.19 44.57 -12.34
N VAL A 320 17.40 45.46 -12.93
CA VAL A 320 15.94 45.41 -12.87
C VAL A 320 15.47 44.15 -13.58
N SER A 321 14.77 43.25 -12.87
CA SER A 321 14.08 42.12 -13.46
C SER A 321 13.03 42.62 -14.46
N PRO A 322 12.90 42.05 -15.67
CA PRO A 322 11.82 42.44 -16.57
C PRO A 322 10.44 42.12 -15.97
N GLU A 323 9.48 43.04 -16.14
CA GLU A 323 8.09 42.85 -15.73
C GLU A 323 7.47 41.62 -16.41
N LEU A 324 6.90 40.72 -15.61
CA LEU A 324 6.13 39.57 -16.08
C LEU A 324 4.77 40.05 -16.61
N VAL A 325 4.62 40.15 -17.93
CA VAL A 325 3.31 40.37 -18.57
C VAL A 325 2.51 39.06 -18.55
N PRO A 326 1.26 39.05 -18.05
CA PRO A 326 0.44 37.84 -18.05
C PRO A 326 0.09 37.38 -19.48
N ASP A 327 0.62 36.23 -19.88
CA ASP A 327 0.29 35.53 -21.12
C ASP A 327 -1.14 34.97 -21.04
N ARG A 328 -2.10 35.64 -21.67
CA ARG A 328 -3.48 35.15 -21.80
C ARG A 328 -3.57 34.28 -23.06
N MET A 329 -3.97 33.01 -22.91
CA MET A 329 -4.18 32.05 -24.02
C MET A 329 -4.99 32.59 -25.21
N ALA A 330 -5.82 33.63 -25.02
CA ALA A 330 -6.60 34.27 -26.08
C ALA A 330 -5.78 35.08 -27.10
N SER A 331 -4.54 35.48 -26.81
CA SER A 331 -3.69 36.26 -27.73
C SER A 331 -2.91 35.41 -28.75
N ARG A 332 -3.07 34.08 -28.70
CA ARG A 332 -2.35 33.12 -29.56
C ARG A 332 -3.20 32.55 -30.70
N ILE A 333 -4.41 33.06 -30.88
CA ILE A 333 -5.34 32.60 -31.93
C ILE A 333 -5.53 33.75 -32.94
N PRO A 334 -5.15 33.57 -34.23
CA PRO A 334 -5.52 34.50 -35.29
C PRO A 334 -7.03 34.39 -35.56
N GLU A 335 -7.82 35.45 -35.34
CA GLU A 335 -9.17 35.55 -35.89
C GLU A 335 -9.06 35.93 -37.38
N PRO A 336 -9.62 35.12 -38.31
CA PRO A 336 -11.04 35.23 -38.61
C PRO A 336 -11.71 33.89 -39.02
N ALA A 337 -12.58 33.33 -38.18
CA ALA A 337 -13.61 32.38 -38.61
C ALA A 337 -14.71 32.12 -37.55
N LEU A 338 -14.92 33.03 -36.58
CA LEU A 338 -15.98 32.92 -35.59
C LEU A 338 -17.25 33.60 -36.08
N ASN A 339 -17.88 33.02 -37.10
CA ASN A 339 -19.23 33.36 -37.51
C ASN A 339 -20.05 32.09 -37.78
N ASN A 340 -20.16 31.22 -36.78
CA ASN A 340 -21.18 30.17 -36.71
C ASN A 340 -21.49 29.88 -35.23
N ARG A 341 -22.37 30.71 -34.63
CA ARG A 341 -23.01 30.39 -33.34
C ARG A 341 -24.01 29.26 -33.55
N LEU A 342 -23.72 28.07 -33.01
CA LEU A 342 -24.64 26.94 -32.90
C LEU A 342 -25.35 26.93 -31.53
N THR A 343 -25.91 28.07 -31.13
CA THR A 343 -26.83 28.18 -29.98
C THR A 343 -27.91 29.22 -30.31
N PRO A 344 -29.21 28.86 -30.31
CA PRO A 344 -30.30 29.80 -30.62
C PRO A 344 -30.47 30.88 -29.54
N ASN A 345 -30.90 32.05 -29.97
CA ASN A 345 -31.10 33.25 -29.15
C ASN A 345 -32.31 33.09 -28.20
N PRO A 346 -32.27 33.56 -26.94
CA PRO A 346 -33.36 33.40 -25.97
C PRO A 346 -34.61 34.26 -26.24
N ASP A 347 -34.58 35.16 -27.23
CA ASP A 347 -35.64 36.17 -27.46
C ASP A 347 -36.71 35.74 -28.50
N GLU A 348 -36.74 34.47 -28.93
CA GLU A 348 -37.71 33.97 -29.93
C GLU A 348 -38.67 32.85 -29.44
N GLN A 349 -38.91 32.70 -28.13
CA GLN A 349 -39.95 31.78 -27.62
C GLN A 349 -40.91 32.39 -26.58
N VAL A 350 -41.27 33.65 -26.76
CA VAL A 350 -42.48 34.20 -26.16
C VAL A 350 -43.47 34.49 -27.29
N LEU A 351 -44.47 33.61 -27.45
CA LEU A 351 -45.83 33.85 -27.98
C LEU A 351 -46.41 32.57 -28.59
N ARG A 352 -47.23 31.83 -27.83
CA ARG A 352 -48.66 31.55 -28.17
C ARG A 352 -49.34 30.70 -27.08
N PRO A 353 -50.68 30.83 -26.95
CA PRO A 353 -51.37 30.78 -25.67
C PRO A 353 -52.01 29.43 -25.33
N ALA A 354 -52.40 29.34 -24.06
CA ALA A 354 -53.26 28.33 -23.49
C ALA A 354 -54.61 28.20 -24.24
N GLY A 355 -55.03 26.96 -24.46
CA GLY A 355 -56.33 26.58 -24.99
C GLY A 355 -56.79 25.26 -24.39
N ILE A 356 -57.84 25.35 -23.58
CA ILE A 356 -58.61 24.30 -22.90
C ILE A 356 -59.47 23.53 -23.92
N ALA A 357 -59.66 22.21 -23.76
CA ALA A 357 -60.99 21.58 -23.62
C ALA A 357 -60.99 20.05 -23.85
N ALA A 358 -61.83 19.42 -23.01
CA ALA A 358 -62.48 18.10 -23.08
C ALA A 358 -61.63 16.85 -22.80
#